data_AF-A0A7D4BEZ1-F1
#
_entry.id   AF-A0A7D4BEZ1-F1
#
_cell.length_a   1.000
_cell.length_b   1.000
_cell.length_c   1.000
_cell.angle_alpha   90.00
_cell.angle_beta   90.00
_cell.angle_gamma   90.00
#
_symmetry.space_group_name_H-M   'P 1'
#
loop_
_entity.id
_entity.type
_entity.pdbx_description
1 polymer ?
#
loop_
_entity_poly.entity_id
_entity_poly.type
_entity_poly.pdbx_seq_one_letter_code
_entity_poly.pdbx_strand_id
1 'polypeptide(L)'
;MANKDLIKAKAAKNDEFYTQYQDIQKEVEAYLEYNPDTFRGKTVYCNCDDPYESNFFRYFVLNFEKLGLKRLITTSYKPSPIANTQLSLFGDDQTLPQQKGRPKVTANRFIINEVGDYNQDGEFNLEDIAAQLKANKNNEWAPLKEDGDFRSEECIELLKQSDIVVTNPPFSLFREYVAQLFEYKKKFLIIGNMNATTYKEIFPLIKENKMWLGPTISSGDREFQVPDYYPLHAAGYRIDGKGRKFIRVKGVRWFTNLDHGRRHQPLPLMTMADNLKFNKKIQKNPNSYKKYDNYDAIEVPYTKAIPGDYDGVMGVPISFLDKYNPEQFDIVGSDYYVKEGLLPELVNPKWKGKIDRGYIDGKRMYTRLFIKHKE
;
A
#
# COMPACT_ATOMS: atom_id res chain seq x y z
N MET A 1 -5.52 -8.78 -29.91
CA MET A 1 -5.72 -9.97 -29.04
C MET A 1 -5.08 -9.77 -27.65
N ALA A 2 -5.31 -8.64 -26.96
CA ALA A 2 -4.72 -8.36 -25.64
C ALA A 2 -5.76 -8.23 -24.50
N ASN A 3 -7.06 -8.36 -24.83
CA ASN A 3 -8.16 -8.15 -23.87
C ASN A 3 -8.68 -9.43 -23.21
N LYS A 4 -8.31 -10.63 -23.71
CA LYS A 4 -8.80 -11.90 -23.15
C LYS A 4 -8.09 -12.29 -21.85
N ASP A 5 -6.81 -11.94 -21.70
CA ASP A 5 -6.03 -12.27 -20.50
C ASP A 5 -6.40 -11.39 -19.30
N LEU A 6 -6.74 -10.11 -19.54
CA LEU A 6 -7.28 -9.20 -18.52
C LEU A 6 -8.66 -9.65 -18.01
N ILE A 7 -9.50 -10.23 -18.88
CA ILE A 7 -10.82 -10.75 -18.50
C ILE A 7 -10.69 -12.07 -17.72
N LYS A 8 -9.72 -12.93 -18.05
CA LYS A 8 -9.42 -14.15 -17.28
C LYS A 8 -8.82 -13.86 -15.91
N ALA A 9 -7.92 -12.87 -15.80
CA ALA A 9 -7.40 -12.40 -14.50
C ALA A 9 -8.51 -11.80 -13.61
N LYS A 10 -9.54 -11.20 -14.22
CA LYS A 10 -10.74 -10.71 -13.52
C LYS A 10 -11.64 -11.84 -12.96
N ALA A 11 -11.54 -13.04 -13.53
CA ALA A 11 -12.36 -14.20 -13.17
C ALA A 11 -11.76 -15.04 -12.03
N ALA A 12 -10.44 -14.96 -11.80
CA ALA A 12 -9.78 -15.53 -10.64
C ALA A 12 -9.52 -14.44 -9.61
N LYS A 13 -10.49 -14.18 -8.74
CA LYS A 13 -10.38 -13.24 -7.60
C LYS A 13 -9.46 -13.83 -6.51
N ASN A 14 -8.19 -14.06 -6.84
CA ASN A 14 -7.21 -14.54 -5.88
C ASN A 14 -6.18 -13.41 -5.71
N ASP A 15 -6.38 -12.55 -4.72
CA ASP A 15 -5.47 -11.44 -4.38
C ASP A 15 -4.61 -11.79 -3.14
N GLU A 16 -4.37 -13.08 -2.90
CA GLU A 16 -3.60 -13.57 -1.74
C GLU A 16 -2.10 -13.43 -2.01
N PHE A 17 -1.53 -12.31 -1.55
CA PHE A 17 -0.12 -11.98 -1.71
C PHE A 17 0.57 -11.81 -0.36
N TYR A 18 1.51 -12.70 -0.03
CA TYR A 18 2.27 -12.56 1.20
C TYR A 18 3.46 -11.62 1.00
N THR A 19 3.46 -10.54 1.77
CA THR A 19 4.51 -9.50 1.74
C THR A 19 5.77 -10.00 2.43
N GLN A 20 6.94 -9.66 1.89
CA GLN A 20 8.21 -10.08 2.47
C GLN A 20 8.55 -9.28 3.75
N TYR A 21 9.11 -9.97 4.75
CA TYR A 21 9.54 -9.34 6.01
C TYR A 21 10.50 -8.15 5.80
N GLN A 22 11.46 -8.28 4.90
CA GLN A 22 12.45 -7.23 4.62
C GLN A 22 11.82 -5.97 4.02
N ASP A 23 10.79 -6.11 3.18
CA ASP A 23 10.06 -4.96 2.63
C ASP A 23 9.29 -4.22 3.73
N ILE A 24 8.69 -4.96 4.68
CA ILE A 24 7.99 -4.39 5.85
C ILE A 24 8.98 -3.69 6.78
N GLN A 25 10.06 -4.37 7.15
CA GLN A 25 11.09 -3.84 8.04
C GLN A 25 11.64 -2.53 7.51
N LYS A 26 12.11 -2.52 6.25
CA LYS A 26 12.70 -1.34 5.64
C LYS A 26 11.71 -0.17 5.58
N GLU A 27 10.45 -0.46 5.30
CA GLU A 27 9.40 0.54 5.23
C GLU A 27 9.09 1.12 6.62
N VAL A 28 8.89 0.29 7.64
CA VAL A 28 8.63 0.74 9.02
C VAL A 28 9.79 1.53 9.60
N GLU A 29 11.03 1.09 9.37
CA GLU A 29 12.25 1.77 9.81
C GLU A 29 12.33 3.21 9.28
N ALA A 30 11.88 3.48 8.04
CA ALA A 30 11.90 4.83 7.49
C ALA A 30 10.97 5.82 8.22
N TYR A 31 9.89 5.35 8.85
CA TYR A 31 9.03 6.18 9.70
C TYR A 31 9.65 6.40 11.08
N LEU A 32 10.31 5.37 11.63
CA LEU A 32 11.02 5.46 12.91
C LEU A 32 12.24 6.38 12.84
N GLU A 33 12.97 6.37 11.72
CA GLU A 33 14.08 7.29 11.46
C GLU A 33 13.62 8.75 11.46
N TYR A 34 12.41 9.01 10.94
CA TYR A 34 11.84 10.35 10.91
C TYR A 34 11.23 10.75 12.26
N ASN A 35 10.50 9.85 12.90
CA ASN A 35 9.95 10.04 14.23
C ASN A 35 10.01 8.71 15.03
N PRO A 36 10.89 8.60 16.04
CA PRO A 36 11.06 7.36 16.81
C PRO A 36 9.81 6.98 17.61
N ASP A 37 8.89 7.92 17.84
CA ASP A 37 7.65 7.71 18.58
C ASP A 37 6.45 7.40 17.66
N THR A 38 6.66 7.19 16.36
CA THR A 38 5.59 6.88 15.39
C THR A 38 4.64 5.79 15.89
N PHE A 39 5.17 4.73 16.51
CA PHE A 39 4.41 3.59 17.02
C PHE A 39 4.32 3.53 18.55
N ARG A 40 5.04 4.41 19.28
CA ARG A 40 5.12 4.36 20.74
C ARG A 40 3.76 4.62 21.39
N GLY A 41 3.37 3.74 22.30
CA GLY A 41 2.10 3.78 23.01
C GLY A 41 0.87 3.56 22.11
N LYS A 42 1.07 3.13 20.86
CA LYS A 42 -0.02 2.93 19.89
C LYS A 42 -0.53 1.50 19.91
N THR A 43 -1.80 1.36 19.54
CA THR A 43 -2.42 0.10 19.21
C THR A 43 -2.34 -0.11 17.70
N VAL A 44 -1.63 -1.15 17.27
CA VAL A 44 -1.48 -1.50 15.84
C VAL A 44 -2.45 -2.62 15.49
N TYR A 45 -3.17 -2.47 14.37
CA TYR A 45 -4.00 -3.54 13.82
C TYR A 45 -3.41 -4.04 12.50
N CYS A 46 -3.00 -5.31 12.50
CA CYS A 46 -2.51 -6.04 11.34
C CYS A 46 -3.55 -7.07 10.93
N ASN A 47 -4.67 -6.65 10.35
CA ASN A 47 -5.62 -7.61 9.78
C ASN A 47 -4.92 -8.42 8.68
N CYS A 48 -5.02 -9.73 8.74
CA CYS A 48 -4.41 -10.63 7.76
C CYS A 48 -5.23 -11.90 7.61
N ASP A 49 -4.88 -12.69 6.60
CA ASP A 49 -5.52 -13.97 6.36
C ASP A 49 -5.01 -15.01 7.37
N ASP A 50 -3.73 -14.94 7.75
CA ASP A 50 -3.11 -15.77 8.79
C ASP A 50 -1.96 -15.04 9.52
N PRO A 51 -2.06 -14.79 10.84
CA PRO A 51 -1.01 -14.21 11.67
C PRO A 51 0.30 -15.00 11.69
N TYR A 52 0.25 -16.34 11.59
CA TYR A 52 1.45 -17.17 11.61
C TYR A 52 2.24 -17.10 10.29
N GLU A 53 1.58 -16.72 9.20
CA GLU A 53 2.21 -16.47 7.90
C GLU A 53 2.43 -14.97 7.63
N SER A 54 1.73 -14.11 8.35
CA SER A 54 1.79 -12.66 8.18
C SER A 54 3.10 -12.11 8.70
N ASN A 55 3.98 -11.73 7.76
CA ASN A 55 5.21 -11.01 8.11
C ASN A 55 4.93 -9.65 8.77
N PHE A 56 3.72 -9.09 8.62
CA PHE A 56 3.29 -7.90 9.37
C PHE A 56 3.16 -8.23 10.85
N PHE A 57 2.36 -9.24 11.19
CA PHE A 57 2.21 -9.69 12.58
C PHE A 57 3.57 -10.06 13.18
N ARG A 58 4.34 -10.89 12.46
CA ARG A 58 5.70 -11.29 12.87
C ARG A 58 6.61 -10.10 13.15
N TYR A 59 6.63 -9.08 12.31
CA TYR A 59 7.45 -7.90 12.54
C TYR A 59 7.03 -7.15 13.80
N PHE A 60 5.75 -6.81 13.93
CA PHE A 60 5.27 -6.00 15.06
C PHE A 60 5.32 -6.74 16.39
N VAL A 61 5.08 -8.06 16.40
CA VAL A 61 5.11 -8.85 17.64
C VAL A 61 6.55 -9.07 18.13
N LEU A 62 7.49 -9.37 17.23
CA LEU A 62 8.90 -9.55 17.59
C LEU A 62 9.59 -8.23 17.98
N ASN A 63 9.04 -7.09 17.54
CA ASN A 63 9.53 -5.77 17.90
C ASN A 63 8.60 -5.04 18.89
N PHE A 64 7.68 -5.73 19.56
CA PHE A 64 6.63 -5.11 20.37
C PHE A 64 7.18 -4.14 21.42
N GLU A 65 8.13 -4.59 22.23
CA GLU A 65 8.79 -3.76 23.26
C GLU A 65 9.68 -2.67 22.65
N LYS A 66 10.45 -3.02 21.61
CA LYS A 66 11.35 -2.09 20.91
C LYS A 66 10.59 -0.90 20.31
N LEU A 67 9.41 -1.15 19.75
CA LEU A 67 8.50 -0.14 19.22
C LEU A 67 7.70 0.57 20.31
N GLY A 68 7.71 0.03 21.54
CA GLY A 68 6.93 0.53 22.66
C GLY A 68 5.43 0.45 22.41
N LEU A 69 4.94 -0.60 21.74
CA LEU A 69 3.53 -0.76 21.43
C LEU A 69 2.71 -0.88 22.72
N LYS A 70 1.50 -0.31 22.70
CA LYS A 70 0.51 -0.56 23.75
C LYS A 70 -0.18 -1.90 23.55
N ARG A 71 -0.45 -2.24 22.29
CA ARG A 71 -1.23 -3.42 21.90
C ARG A 71 -1.03 -3.73 20.42
N LEU A 72 -1.05 -5.01 20.08
CA LEU A 72 -1.09 -5.51 18.71
C LEU A 72 -2.35 -6.36 18.53
N ILE A 73 -3.16 -6.01 17.55
CA ILE A 73 -4.38 -6.71 17.18
C ILE A 73 -4.15 -7.37 15.82
N THR A 74 -4.65 -8.58 15.62
CA THR A 74 -4.69 -9.23 14.31
C THR A 74 -5.88 -10.17 14.19
N THR A 75 -6.28 -10.46 12.96
CA THR A 75 -7.32 -11.43 12.61
C THR A 75 -6.75 -12.51 11.69
N SER A 76 -7.42 -13.66 11.61
CA SER A 76 -7.03 -14.81 10.80
C SER A 76 -8.25 -15.55 10.28
N TYR A 77 -8.32 -15.91 9.00
CA TYR A 77 -9.35 -16.82 8.46
C TYR A 77 -9.13 -18.26 8.94
N LYS A 78 -10.23 -19.01 9.14
CA LYS A 78 -10.24 -20.49 9.20
C LYS A 78 -10.80 -21.09 7.91
N PRO A 79 -10.18 -22.16 7.37
CA PRO A 79 -9.01 -22.83 7.90
C PRO A 79 -7.72 -22.15 7.47
N SER A 80 -6.87 -21.78 8.43
CA SER A 80 -5.50 -21.40 8.08
C SER A 80 -4.67 -22.69 7.86
N PRO A 81 -3.82 -22.75 6.82
CA PRO A 81 -3.00 -23.93 6.51
C PRO A 81 -2.05 -24.32 7.65
N ILE A 82 -1.54 -23.33 8.40
CA ILE A 82 -0.57 -23.52 9.48
C ILE A 82 -1.19 -23.28 10.84
N ALA A 83 -1.98 -22.22 11.04
CA ALA A 83 -2.70 -22.04 12.29
C ALA A 83 -3.49 -23.32 12.58
N ASN A 84 -4.20 -23.98 11.65
CA ASN A 84 -4.90 -25.23 12.00
C ASN A 84 -4.02 -26.49 12.10
N THR A 85 -2.80 -26.52 11.56
CA THR A 85 -1.89 -27.69 11.64
C THR A 85 -0.85 -27.57 12.76
N GLN A 86 -0.38 -26.37 13.07
CA GLN A 86 0.24 -26.03 14.34
C GLN A 86 -0.80 -25.88 15.47
N LEU A 87 -2.09 -25.63 15.15
CA LEU A 87 -3.22 -25.80 16.09
C LEU A 87 -3.68 -27.25 16.28
N SER A 88 -3.15 -28.26 15.57
CA SER A 88 -3.32 -29.66 16.05
C SER A 88 -2.61 -29.93 17.39
N LEU A 89 -1.84 -28.96 17.91
CA LEU A 89 -1.33 -28.89 19.30
C LEU A 89 -2.27 -28.14 20.27
N PHE A 90 -3.43 -27.70 19.80
CA PHE A 90 -4.50 -27.05 20.55
C PHE A 90 -5.66 -28.03 20.43
N GLY A 91 -5.67 -29.00 21.36
CA GLY A 91 -6.51 -30.18 21.26
C GLY A 91 -7.97 -29.87 20.94
N ASP A 92 -8.67 -30.88 20.43
CA ASP A 92 -10.12 -30.86 20.29
C ASP A 92 -10.73 -30.26 21.56
N ASP A 93 -11.26 -29.05 21.44
CA ASP A 93 -11.86 -28.37 22.57
C ASP A 93 -13.15 -29.11 22.92
N GLN A 94 -13.05 -30.09 23.83
CA GLN A 94 -14.16 -30.93 24.28
C GLN A 94 -15.27 -30.13 24.99
N THR A 95 -15.09 -28.81 25.16
CA THR A 95 -16.10 -27.91 25.72
C THR A 95 -17.00 -27.26 24.67
N LEU A 96 -16.68 -27.38 23.38
CA LEU A 96 -17.54 -26.86 22.31
C LEU A 96 -18.58 -27.90 21.90
N PRO A 97 -19.89 -27.58 21.94
CA PRO A 97 -20.91 -28.50 21.46
C PRO A 97 -20.69 -28.78 19.96
N GLN A 98 -20.62 -30.07 19.60
CA GLN A 98 -20.48 -30.51 18.21
C GLN A 98 -21.59 -29.89 17.34
N GLN A 99 -21.25 -28.87 16.55
CA GLN A 99 -22.15 -28.36 15.54
C GLN A 99 -22.22 -29.33 14.36
N LYS A 100 -23.39 -29.97 14.18
CA LYS A 100 -23.73 -30.69 12.95
C LYS A 100 -23.88 -29.67 11.80
N GLY A 101 -22.96 -29.70 10.84
CA GLY A 101 -23.02 -28.90 9.61
C GLY A 101 -21.68 -28.81 8.89
N ARG A 102 -21.66 -28.30 7.65
CA ARG A 102 -20.41 -27.92 6.98
C ARG A 102 -19.65 -26.92 7.87
N PRO A 103 -18.31 -27.01 8.00
CA PRO A 103 -17.53 -26.05 8.78
C PRO A 103 -17.84 -24.64 8.29
N LYS A 104 -18.32 -23.75 9.17
CA LYS A 104 -18.43 -22.33 8.85
C LYS A 104 -17.01 -21.78 8.71
N VAL A 105 -16.73 -21.14 7.58
CA VAL A 105 -15.56 -20.26 7.45
C VAL A 105 -15.74 -19.18 8.51
N THR A 106 -14.92 -19.24 9.55
CA THR A 106 -14.94 -18.34 10.70
C THR A 106 -13.55 -17.77 10.83
N ALA A 107 -13.37 -16.59 11.41
CA ALA A 107 -12.04 -16.08 11.71
C ALA A 107 -11.66 -16.27 13.18
N ASN A 108 -10.42 -15.98 13.52
CA ASN A 108 -9.94 -15.77 14.88
C ASN A 108 -9.48 -14.32 15.03
N ARG A 109 -9.56 -13.79 16.25
CA ARG A 109 -8.87 -12.58 16.67
C ARG A 109 -7.77 -12.93 17.66
N PHE A 110 -6.68 -12.18 17.59
CA PHE A 110 -5.58 -12.23 18.53
C PHE A 110 -5.28 -10.82 19.02
N ILE A 111 -5.14 -10.67 20.34
CA ILE A 111 -4.79 -9.42 20.99
C ILE A 111 -3.55 -9.67 21.85
N ILE A 112 -2.46 -9.02 21.50
CA ILE A 112 -1.19 -9.05 22.25
C ILE A 112 -1.08 -7.76 23.02
N ASN A 113 -1.03 -7.84 24.36
CA ASN A 113 -0.79 -6.71 25.25
C ASN A 113 0.61 -6.76 25.87
N GLU A 114 1.20 -7.95 25.97
CA GLU A 114 2.50 -8.17 26.57
C GLU A 114 3.25 -9.25 25.80
N VAL A 115 4.56 -9.14 25.77
CA VAL A 115 5.46 -10.14 25.19
C VAL A 115 6.58 -10.43 26.18
N GLY A 116 7.26 -11.57 26.03
CA GLY A 116 8.38 -11.95 26.88
C GLY A 116 8.76 -13.41 26.65
N ASP A 117 10.00 -13.75 27.02
CA ASP A 117 10.46 -15.15 27.06
C ASP A 117 9.62 -15.92 28.10
N TYR A 118 8.74 -16.80 27.61
CA TYR A 118 7.80 -17.54 28.43
C TYR A 118 8.31 -18.95 28.74
N ASN A 119 9.03 -19.57 27.81
CA ASN A 119 9.60 -20.89 27.98
C ASN A 119 10.92 -20.87 28.80
N GLN A 120 11.46 -19.69 29.09
CA GLN A 120 12.68 -19.43 29.84
C GLN A 120 13.94 -20.00 29.18
N ASP A 121 13.96 -20.05 27.84
CA ASP A 121 15.11 -20.53 27.07
C ASP A 121 16.15 -19.44 26.77
N GLY A 122 15.85 -18.18 27.09
CA GLY A 122 16.70 -17.01 26.86
C GLY A 122 16.47 -16.29 25.53
N GLU A 123 15.54 -16.74 24.68
CA GLU A 123 15.25 -16.16 23.37
C GLU A 123 13.74 -15.92 23.13
N PHE A 124 13.31 -14.66 23.10
CA PHE A 124 11.92 -14.34 22.75
C PHE A 124 11.60 -14.62 21.27
N ASN A 125 10.64 -15.53 21.02
CA ASN A 125 10.25 -15.93 19.68
C ASN A 125 8.73 -16.20 19.52
N LEU A 126 8.31 -16.69 18.33
CA LEU A 126 6.89 -16.94 18.03
C LEU A 126 6.28 -18.10 18.85
N GLU A 127 7.09 -19.04 19.32
CA GLU A 127 6.65 -20.15 20.16
C GLU A 127 6.25 -19.66 21.56
N ASP A 128 6.95 -18.66 22.11
CA ASP A 128 6.56 -18.00 23.36
C ASP A 128 5.21 -17.33 23.24
N ILE A 129 4.97 -16.61 22.14
CA ILE A 129 3.69 -15.94 21.88
C ILE A 129 2.56 -16.98 21.81
N ALA A 130 2.80 -18.10 21.12
CA ALA A 130 1.83 -19.19 21.05
C ALA A 130 1.55 -19.79 22.44
N ALA A 131 2.59 -19.98 23.27
CA ALA A 131 2.44 -20.48 24.63
C ALA A 131 1.68 -19.49 25.55
N GLN A 132 1.97 -18.19 25.43
CA GLN A 132 1.27 -17.13 26.18
C GLN A 132 -0.21 -17.02 25.78
N LEU A 133 -0.52 -17.13 24.48
CA LEU A 133 -1.90 -17.16 23.99
C LEU A 133 -2.67 -18.38 24.53
N LYS A 134 -2.03 -19.55 24.63
CA LYS A 134 -2.63 -20.75 25.26
C LYS A 134 -2.87 -20.57 26.75
N ALA A 135 -1.94 -19.92 27.44
CA ALA A 135 -2.07 -19.64 28.87
C ALA A 135 -3.16 -18.59 29.17
N ASN A 136 -3.64 -17.87 28.14
CA ASN A 136 -4.75 -16.91 28.17
C ASN A 136 -4.71 -15.97 29.39
N LYS A 137 -3.54 -15.41 29.67
CA LYS A 137 -3.31 -14.43 30.74
C LYS A 137 -3.54 -13.00 30.23
N ASN A 138 -2.48 -12.38 29.73
CA ASN A 138 -2.49 -10.97 29.28
C ASN A 138 -2.69 -10.85 27.76
N ASN A 139 -2.62 -11.96 27.03
CA ASN A 139 -2.88 -12.03 25.60
C ASN A 139 -4.15 -12.84 25.36
N GLU A 140 -4.97 -12.39 24.42
CA GLU A 140 -6.29 -12.98 24.16
C GLU A 140 -6.32 -13.64 22.79
N TRP A 141 -6.90 -14.83 22.74
CA TRP A 141 -7.32 -15.49 21.52
C TRP A 141 -8.81 -15.84 21.61
N ALA A 142 -9.57 -15.50 20.57
CA ALA A 142 -10.97 -15.87 20.48
C ALA A 142 -11.42 -16.08 19.02
N PRO A 143 -12.34 -17.02 18.75
CA PRO A 143 -12.99 -17.11 17.45
C PRO A 143 -13.91 -15.90 17.21
N LEU A 144 -13.97 -15.45 15.96
CA LEU A 144 -14.99 -14.53 15.45
C LEU A 144 -16.24 -15.31 15.02
N LYS A 145 -17.40 -14.65 15.05
CA LYS A 145 -18.68 -15.22 14.62
C LYS A 145 -18.78 -15.27 13.09
N GLU A 146 -18.20 -14.28 12.42
CA GLU A 146 -18.19 -14.13 10.97
C GLU A 146 -16.85 -14.61 10.36
N ASP A 147 -16.71 -14.42 9.06
CA ASP A 147 -15.56 -14.88 8.29
C ASP A 147 -14.30 -14.04 8.54
N GLY A 148 -14.39 -12.84 9.09
CA GLY A 148 -13.23 -11.95 9.29
C GLY A 148 -13.06 -10.89 8.20
N ASP A 149 -14.04 -10.73 7.32
CA ASP A 149 -14.11 -9.59 6.40
C ASP A 149 -13.98 -8.27 7.18
N PHE A 150 -13.18 -7.34 6.68
CA PHE A 150 -12.93 -6.05 7.32
C PHE A 150 -14.21 -5.20 7.49
N ARG A 151 -15.28 -5.56 6.78
CA ARG A 151 -16.60 -4.91 6.81
C ARG A 151 -17.52 -5.49 7.88
N SER A 152 -17.19 -6.65 8.45
CA SER A 152 -17.96 -7.25 9.54
C SER A 152 -17.92 -6.37 10.79
N GLU A 153 -18.99 -6.39 11.58
CA GLU A 153 -19.11 -5.56 12.78
C GLU A 153 -17.99 -5.87 13.79
N GLU A 154 -17.63 -7.14 13.94
CA GLU A 154 -16.55 -7.56 14.84
C GLU A 154 -15.18 -7.02 14.40
N CYS A 155 -14.87 -7.03 13.10
CA CYS A 155 -13.63 -6.44 12.57
C CYS A 155 -13.62 -4.91 12.69
N ILE A 156 -14.78 -4.26 12.52
CA ILE A 156 -14.93 -2.82 12.74
C ILE A 156 -14.69 -2.46 14.21
N GLU A 157 -15.17 -3.27 15.16
CA GLU A 157 -14.89 -3.04 16.58
C GLU A 157 -13.40 -3.20 16.93
N LEU A 158 -12.69 -4.13 16.27
CA LEU A 158 -11.24 -4.24 16.38
C LEU A 158 -10.52 -3.02 15.75
N LEU A 159 -10.99 -2.57 14.58
CA LEU A 159 -10.50 -1.37 13.93
C LEU A 159 -10.69 -0.13 14.82
N LYS A 160 -11.84 0.04 15.46
CA LYS A 160 -12.12 1.17 16.37
C LYS A 160 -11.12 1.25 17.51
N GLN A 161 -10.66 0.11 18.03
CA GLN A 161 -9.68 0.02 19.11
C GLN A 161 -8.24 0.35 18.68
N SER A 162 -7.93 0.36 17.38
CA SER A 162 -6.58 0.61 16.88
C SER A 162 -6.31 2.09 16.59
N ASP A 163 -5.05 2.49 16.69
CA ASP A 163 -4.59 3.82 16.27
C ASP A 163 -4.04 3.78 14.84
N ILE A 164 -3.29 2.71 14.53
CA ILE A 164 -2.60 2.52 13.26
C ILE A 164 -2.99 1.16 12.66
N VAL A 165 -3.30 1.15 11.36
CA VAL A 165 -3.53 -0.09 10.58
C VAL A 165 -2.33 -0.37 9.69
N VAL A 166 -1.78 -1.58 9.74
CA VAL A 166 -0.65 -1.97 8.88
C VAL A 166 -0.91 -3.32 8.23
N THR A 167 -1.13 -3.34 6.90
CA THR A 167 -1.54 -4.57 6.20
C THR A 167 -1.31 -4.53 4.68
N ASN A 168 -1.49 -5.68 4.02
CA ASN A 168 -1.66 -5.80 2.57
C ASN A 168 -3.14 -6.12 2.27
N PRO A 169 -4.00 -5.12 2.01
CA PRO A 169 -5.40 -5.35 1.73
C PRO A 169 -5.60 -5.97 0.33
N PRO A 170 -6.73 -6.66 0.08
CA PRO A 170 -7.06 -7.13 -1.27
C PRO A 170 -7.11 -5.95 -2.25
N PHE A 171 -6.36 -6.03 -3.34
CA PHE A 171 -6.25 -4.91 -4.28
C PHE A 171 -7.59 -4.58 -4.95
N SER A 172 -8.46 -5.57 -5.13
CA SER A 172 -9.82 -5.39 -5.62
C SER A 172 -10.72 -4.57 -4.68
N LEU A 173 -10.44 -4.56 -3.37
CA LEU A 173 -11.21 -3.84 -2.34
C LEU A 173 -10.48 -2.58 -1.83
N PHE A 174 -9.34 -2.22 -2.42
CA PHE A 174 -8.47 -1.13 -1.95
C PHE A 174 -9.20 0.21 -1.73
N ARG A 175 -10.10 0.59 -2.65
CA ARG A 175 -10.86 1.85 -2.55
C ARG A 175 -11.82 1.87 -1.36
N GLU A 176 -12.54 0.77 -1.17
CA GLU A 176 -13.49 0.60 -0.06
C GLU A 176 -12.74 0.56 1.28
N TYR A 177 -11.60 -0.13 1.31
CA TYR A 177 -10.75 -0.20 2.48
C TYR A 177 -10.18 1.18 2.88
N VAL A 178 -9.62 1.93 1.92
CA VAL A 178 -9.14 3.30 2.19
C VAL A 178 -10.27 4.20 2.69
N ALA A 179 -11.46 4.11 2.10
CA ALA A 179 -12.61 4.89 2.56
C ALA A 179 -12.95 4.59 4.04
N GLN A 180 -12.95 3.31 4.43
CA GLN A 180 -13.17 2.89 5.82
C GLN A 180 -12.07 3.44 6.76
N LEU A 181 -10.79 3.37 6.37
CA LEU A 181 -9.68 3.89 7.19
C LEU A 181 -9.83 5.39 7.45
N PHE A 182 -10.28 6.17 6.46
CA PHE A 182 -10.55 7.60 6.62
C PHE A 182 -11.81 7.87 7.46
N GLU A 183 -12.88 7.10 7.27
CA GLU A 183 -14.11 7.19 8.07
C GLU A 183 -13.81 7.03 9.57
N TYR A 184 -13.01 6.02 9.92
CA TYR A 184 -12.59 5.75 11.30
C TYR A 184 -11.35 6.54 11.74
N LYS A 185 -10.89 7.50 10.93
CA LYS A 185 -9.76 8.42 11.23
C LYS A 185 -8.47 7.70 11.61
N LYS A 186 -8.19 6.57 10.97
CA LYS A 186 -7.03 5.74 11.28
C LYS A 186 -5.78 6.30 10.63
N LYS A 187 -4.67 6.16 11.35
CA LYS A 187 -3.36 6.18 10.71
C LYS A 187 -3.14 4.84 10.02
N PHE A 188 -2.43 4.80 8.92
CA PHE A 188 -2.24 3.54 8.20
C PHE A 188 -0.96 3.49 7.37
N LEU A 189 -0.51 2.25 7.15
CA LEU A 189 0.54 1.87 6.21
C LEU A 189 0.08 0.61 5.48
N ILE A 190 -0.35 0.76 4.22
CA ILE A 190 -0.95 -0.33 3.46
C ILE A 190 -0.29 -0.52 2.10
N ILE A 191 -0.36 -1.73 1.56
CA ILE A 191 0.13 -2.01 0.21
C ILE A 191 -0.99 -1.83 -0.81
N GLY A 192 -0.64 -1.27 -1.97
CA GLY A 192 -1.55 -1.19 -3.10
C GLY A 192 -0.82 -1.19 -4.43
N ASN A 193 -1.59 -1.14 -5.51
CA ASN A 193 -1.05 -0.92 -6.84
C ASN A 193 -0.96 0.58 -7.15
N MET A 194 0.12 1.00 -7.82
CA MET A 194 0.36 2.38 -8.28
C MET A 194 -0.81 2.95 -9.07
N ASN A 195 -1.55 2.13 -9.83
CA ASN A 195 -2.73 2.58 -10.57
C ASN A 195 -3.80 3.20 -9.65
N ALA A 196 -3.85 2.78 -8.38
CA ALA A 196 -4.79 3.31 -7.40
C ALA A 196 -4.59 4.80 -7.14
N THR A 197 -3.39 5.35 -7.32
CA THR A 197 -3.10 6.79 -7.18
C THR A 197 -3.99 7.66 -8.06
N THR A 198 -4.48 7.13 -9.18
CA THR A 198 -5.31 7.87 -10.16
C THR A 198 -6.81 7.62 -10.02
N TYR A 199 -7.23 6.80 -9.05
CA TYR A 199 -8.64 6.52 -8.84
C TYR A 199 -9.36 7.77 -8.33
N LYS A 200 -10.63 7.92 -8.71
CA LYS A 200 -11.46 9.10 -8.42
C LYS A 200 -11.56 9.36 -6.91
N GLU A 201 -11.59 8.29 -6.11
CA GLU A 201 -11.73 8.34 -4.66
C GLU A 201 -10.38 8.52 -3.94
N ILE A 202 -9.27 8.24 -4.63
CA ILE A 202 -7.92 8.19 -4.04
C ILE A 202 -7.10 9.43 -4.37
N PHE A 203 -7.10 9.85 -5.63
CA PHE A 203 -6.32 11.01 -6.07
C PHE A 203 -6.64 12.30 -5.29
N PRO A 204 -7.90 12.62 -4.94
CA PRO A 204 -8.20 13.78 -4.10
C PRO A 204 -7.46 13.75 -2.76
N LEU A 205 -7.38 12.58 -2.11
CA LEU A 205 -6.67 12.41 -0.84
C LEU A 205 -5.16 12.69 -0.98
N ILE A 206 -4.57 12.32 -2.11
CA ILE A 206 -3.16 12.61 -2.42
C ILE A 206 -2.96 14.10 -2.68
N LYS A 207 -3.81 14.68 -3.53
CA LYS A 207 -3.78 16.12 -3.88
C LYS A 207 -3.93 17.00 -2.63
N GLU A 208 -4.81 16.62 -1.71
CA GLU A 208 -5.08 17.35 -0.46
C GLU A 208 -4.08 17.01 0.66
N ASN A 209 -3.00 16.30 0.37
CA ASN A 209 -1.97 15.92 1.35
C ASN A 209 -2.52 15.11 2.54
N LYS A 210 -3.59 14.34 2.34
CA LYS A 210 -4.19 13.44 3.34
C LYS A 210 -3.64 12.02 3.28
N MET A 211 -3.09 11.61 2.13
CA MET A 211 -2.45 10.32 1.89
C MET A 211 -1.28 10.49 0.92
N TRP A 212 -0.24 9.67 1.03
CA TRP A 212 0.93 9.68 0.14
C TRP A 212 1.52 8.28 -0.04
N LEU A 213 2.51 8.18 -0.93
CA LEU A 213 3.24 6.94 -1.16
C LEU A 213 4.38 6.81 -0.14
N GLY A 214 4.63 5.59 0.32
CA GLY A 214 5.73 5.29 1.25
C GLY A 214 7.12 5.34 0.60
N PRO A 215 8.20 5.47 1.38
CA PRO A 215 9.51 5.87 0.88
C PRO A 215 10.33 4.76 0.23
N THR A 216 10.04 3.47 0.45
CA THR A 216 10.99 2.39 0.11
C THR A 216 10.74 1.67 -1.22
N ILE A 217 9.47 1.51 -1.61
CA ILE A 217 9.10 0.86 -2.87
C ILE A 217 8.81 1.95 -3.90
N SER A 218 9.81 2.38 -4.68
CA SER A 218 9.64 3.42 -5.71
C SER A 218 9.90 2.95 -7.15
N SER A 219 10.15 1.65 -7.37
CA SER A 219 10.35 1.07 -8.70
C SER A 219 10.37 -0.45 -8.70
N GLY A 220 10.23 -1.02 -9.89
CA GLY A 220 10.37 -2.45 -10.15
C GLY A 220 9.13 -3.26 -9.79
N ASP A 221 9.25 -4.55 -10.04
CA ASP A 221 8.25 -5.54 -9.67
C ASP A 221 8.55 -6.00 -8.24
N ARG A 222 7.52 -6.46 -7.52
CA ARG A 222 7.69 -7.05 -6.19
C ARG A 222 7.28 -8.51 -6.22
N GLU A 223 8.10 -9.32 -5.57
CA GLU A 223 7.90 -10.76 -5.48
C GLU A 223 7.05 -11.05 -4.25
N PHE A 224 5.89 -11.66 -4.46
CA PHE A 224 4.99 -12.10 -3.40
C PHE A 224 4.91 -13.61 -3.43
N GLN A 225 4.90 -14.23 -2.24
CA GLN A 225 4.50 -15.62 -2.13
C GLN A 225 3.00 -15.72 -2.42
N VAL A 226 2.60 -16.81 -3.08
CA VAL A 226 1.21 -17.14 -3.38
C VAL A 226 0.90 -18.56 -2.89
N PRO A 227 -0.38 -18.90 -2.62
CA PRO A 227 -0.77 -20.24 -2.23
C PRO A 227 -0.43 -21.31 -3.27
N ASP A 228 -0.33 -22.57 -2.85
CA ASP A 228 0.01 -23.69 -3.75
C ASP A 228 -1.01 -23.91 -4.87
N TYR A 229 -2.28 -23.57 -4.64
CA TYR A 229 -3.34 -23.64 -5.65
C TYR A 229 -3.32 -22.47 -6.63
N TYR A 230 -2.48 -21.45 -6.42
CA TYR A 230 -2.48 -20.27 -7.25
C TYR A 230 -2.00 -20.61 -8.67
N PRO A 231 -2.75 -20.23 -9.72
CA PRO A 231 -2.38 -20.54 -11.08
C PRO A 231 -1.17 -19.72 -11.52
N LEU A 232 -0.05 -20.39 -11.81
CA LEU A 232 1.20 -19.76 -12.28
C LEU A 232 1.14 -19.40 -13.78
N HIS A 233 0.15 -18.60 -14.17
CA HIS A 233 0.04 -18.07 -15.53
C HIS A 233 0.71 -16.70 -15.70
N ALA A 234 1.13 -16.07 -14.60
CA ALA A 234 1.77 -14.75 -14.62
C ALA A 234 3.21 -14.83 -15.16
N ALA A 235 3.61 -13.83 -15.95
CA ALA A 235 4.99 -13.67 -16.39
C ALA A 235 5.87 -13.33 -15.18
N GLY A 236 6.91 -14.14 -14.91
CA GLY A 236 7.84 -13.95 -13.81
C GLY A 236 7.38 -14.60 -12.50
N TYR A 237 7.39 -15.93 -12.47
CA TYR A 237 7.23 -16.73 -11.26
C TYR A 237 8.55 -17.41 -10.86
N ARG A 238 8.66 -17.79 -9.59
CA ARG A 238 9.77 -18.58 -9.04
C ARG A 238 9.22 -19.61 -8.06
N ILE A 239 9.87 -20.76 -8.00
CA ILE A 239 9.68 -21.74 -6.92
C ILE A 239 11.00 -21.82 -6.16
N ASP A 240 10.96 -21.73 -4.84
CA ASP A 240 12.17 -21.83 -4.03
C ASP A 240 12.52 -23.29 -3.69
N GLY A 241 13.66 -23.50 -3.01
CA GLY A 241 14.11 -24.84 -2.62
C GLY A 241 13.20 -25.57 -1.62
N LYS A 242 12.19 -24.90 -1.06
CA LYS A 242 11.17 -25.47 -0.17
C LYS A 242 9.84 -25.71 -0.88
N GLY A 243 9.77 -25.50 -2.20
CA GLY A 243 8.55 -25.66 -3.00
C GLY A 243 7.59 -24.48 -2.94
N ARG A 244 7.92 -23.38 -2.25
CA ARG A 244 7.04 -22.21 -2.12
C ARG A 244 7.02 -21.44 -3.44
N LYS A 245 5.81 -21.06 -3.86
CA LYS A 245 5.55 -20.37 -5.13
C LYS A 245 5.55 -18.85 -4.93
N PHE A 246 6.18 -18.16 -5.86
CA PHE A 246 6.27 -16.71 -5.87
C PHE A 246 5.89 -16.14 -7.24
N ILE A 247 5.21 -14.99 -7.26
CA ILE A 247 4.93 -14.24 -8.49
C ILE A 247 5.45 -12.81 -8.38
N ARG A 248 5.70 -12.18 -9.53
CA ARG A 248 6.06 -10.75 -9.60
C ARG A 248 4.87 -9.88 -9.96
N VAL A 249 4.54 -8.95 -9.06
CA VAL A 249 3.49 -7.94 -9.26
C VAL A 249 4.12 -6.60 -9.59
N LYS A 250 3.69 -6.00 -10.71
CA LYS A 250 4.22 -4.71 -11.17
C LYS A 250 3.54 -3.54 -10.46
N GLY A 251 4.32 -2.50 -10.19
CA GLY A 251 3.78 -1.23 -9.71
C GLY A 251 3.23 -1.27 -8.30
N VAL A 252 3.67 -2.21 -7.47
CA VAL A 252 3.34 -2.20 -6.03
C VAL A 252 3.91 -0.95 -5.37
N ARG A 253 3.16 -0.36 -4.44
CA ARG A 253 3.54 0.78 -3.61
C ARG A 253 2.96 0.66 -2.21
N TRP A 254 3.65 1.26 -1.25
CA TRP A 254 3.09 1.60 0.05
C TRP A 254 2.23 2.85 -0.09
N PHE A 255 1.07 2.86 0.57
CA PHE A 255 0.19 4.00 0.74
C PHE A 255 0.04 4.26 2.24
N THR A 256 0.17 5.51 2.63
CA THR A 256 0.20 5.87 4.05
C THR A 256 -0.30 7.29 4.30
N ASN A 257 -0.64 7.57 5.56
CA ASN A 257 -0.77 8.92 6.10
C ASN A 257 0.11 9.14 7.36
N LEU A 258 1.13 8.29 7.52
CA LEU A 258 2.24 8.43 8.46
C LEU A 258 3.36 9.23 7.81
N ASP A 259 3.91 10.19 8.55
CA ASP A 259 4.89 11.11 8.00
C ASP A 259 6.29 10.47 7.95
N HIS A 260 7.09 10.83 6.95
CA HIS A 260 8.42 10.24 6.75
C HIS A 260 9.40 11.23 6.11
N GLY A 261 10.70 11.06 6.36
CA GLY A 261 11.71 12.06 5.96
C GLY A 261 11.75 12.34 4.45
N ARG A 262 11.56 11.32 3.60
CA ARG A 262 11.55 11.50 2.13
C ARG A 262 10.46 12.47 1.62
N ARG A 263 9.38 12.68 2.38
CA ARG A 263 8.30 13.61 2.03
C ARG A 263 8.78 15.06 2.08
N HIS A 264 9.81 15.34 2.87
CA HIS A 264 10.36 16.67 3.11
C HIS A 264 11.71 16.88 2.41
N GLN A 265 12.11 15.93 1.55
CA GLN A 265 13.35 16.03 0.79
C GLN A 265 13.08 16.78 -0.53
N PRO A 266 13.57 18.02 -0.70
CA PRO A 266 13.41 18.73 -1.96
C PRO A 266 14.15 18.00 -3.09
N LEU A 267 13.52 17.94 -4.25
CA LEU A 267 14.15 17.51 -5.48
C LEU A 267 15.23 18.53 -5.89
N PRO A 268 16.46 18.08 -6.19
CA PRO A 268 17.45 18.95 -6.81
C PRO A 268 17.00 19.24 -8.25
N LEU A 269 16.82 20.52 -8.55
CA LEU A 269 16.33 21.00 -9.85
C LEU A 269 17.44 21.70 -10.62
N MET A 270 17.40 21.55 -11.94
CA MET A 270 18.22 22.30 -12.89
C MET A 270 17.34 23.34 -13.59
N THR A 271 17.96 24.35 -14.18
CA THR A 271 17.26 25.22 -15.14
C THR A 271 16.77 24.41 -16.34
N MET A 272 15.80 24.93 -17.08
CA MET A 272 15.33 24.30 -18.31
C MET A 272 16.47 24.15 -19.33
N ALA A 273 17.32 25.19 -19.45
CA ALA A 273 18.50 25.19 -20.30
C ALA A 273 19.52 24.12 -19.88
N ASP A 274 19.82 24.00 -18.59
CA ASP A 274 20.76 22.99 -18.08
C ASP A 274 20.22 21.58 -18.26
N ASN A 275 18.92 21.36 -18.06
CA ASN A 275 18.31 20.07 -18.35
C ASN A 275 18.50 19.67 -19.82
N LEU A 276 18.28 20.59 -20.77
CA LEU A 276 18.52 20.33 -22.21
C LEU A 276 20.01 20.08 -22.50
N LYS A 277 20.93 20.65 -21.72
CA LYS A 277 22.38 20.50 -21.91
C LYS A 277 22.96 19.23 -21.28
N PHE A 278 22.48 18.81 -20.11
CA PHE A 278 23.12 17.76 -19.30
C PHE A 278 22.28 16.48 -19.16
N ASN A 279 20.96 16.54 -19.35
CA ASN A 279 20.09 15.37 -19.20
C ASN A 279 19.92 14.62 -20.53
N LYS A 280 20.71 13.54 -20.70
CA LYS A 280 20.68 12.69 -21.91
C LYS A 280 19.30 12.14 -22.28
N LYS A 281 18.39 11.94 -21.31
CA LYS A 281 17.02 11.47 -21.59
C LYS A 281 16.14 12.57 -22.18
N ILE A 282 16.37 13.81 -21.76
CA ILE A 282 15.66 14.99 -22.23
C ILE A 282 16.12 15.39 -23.63
N GLN A 283 17.43 15.36 -23.87
CA GLN A 283 18.01 15.60 -25.20
C GLN A 283 17.43 14.69 -26.29
N LYS A 284 17.11 13.44 -25.93
CA LYS A 284 16.56 12.44 -26.84
C LYS A 284 15.03 12.48 -26.92
N ASN A 285 14.36 13.27 -26.09
CA ASN A 285 12.90 13.34 -26.06
C ASN A 285 12.43 14.65 -26.73
N PRO A 286 11.87 14.57 -27.95
CA PRO A 286 11.48 15.75 -28.73
C PRO A 286 10.29 16.51 -28.15
N ASN A 287 9.62 15.96 -27.13
CA ASN A 287 8.47 16.58 -26.50
C ASN A 287 8.81 17.31 -25.19
N SER A 288 10.07 17.23 -24.74
CA SER A 288 10.50 17.89 -23.50
C SER A 288 10.24 19.39 -23.57
N TYR A 289 9.50 19.91 -22.59
CA TYR A 289 9.14 21.32 -22.42
C TYR A 289 8.27 21.91 -23.53
N LYS A 290 7.76 21.10 -24.46
CA LYS A 290 6.74 21.56 -25.39
C LYS A 290 5.45 21.88 -24.63
N LYS A 291 4.76 22.93 -25.05
CA LYS A 291 3.39 23.20 -24.58
C LYS A 291 2.44 22.15 -25.16
N TYR A 292 1.42 21.79 -24.39
CA TYR A 292 0.34 20.98 -24.93
C TYR A 292 -0.52 21.80 -25.90
N ASP A 293 -1.08 21.13 -26.90
CA ASP A 293 -2.02 21.74 -27.83
C ASP A 293 -3.32 22.14 -27.11
N ASN A 294 -3.72 21.35 -26.12
CA ASN A 294 -5.02 21.44 -25.44
C ASN A 294 -4.97 21.95 -24.00
N TYR A 295 -3.78 22.05 -23.40
CA TYR A 295 -3.61 22.54 -22.03
C TYR A 295 -2.61 23.69 -21.96
N ASP A 296 -2.85 24.68 -21.09
CA ASP A 296 -1.87 25.69 -20.71
C ASP A 296 -0.87 25.11 -19.69
N ALA A 297 -0.07 24.16 -20.16
CA ALA A 297 0.99 23.52 -19.40
C ALA A 297 2.10 23.04 -20.36
N ILE A 298 3.29 22.74 -19.81
CA ILE A 298 4.37 22.10 -20.57
C ILE A 298 4.47 20.60 -20.25
N GLU A 299 4.96 19.82 -21.19
CA GLU A 299 5.29 18.41 -21.01
C GLU A 299 6.66 18.25 -20.34
N VAL A 300 6.66 17.63 -19.16
CA VAL A 300 7.86 17.25 -18.43
C VAL A 300 7.91 15.72 -18.37
N PRO A 301 8.64 15.06 -19.27
CA PRO A 301 8.52 13.61 -19.48
C PRO A 301 9.09 12.77 -18.32
N TYR A 302 9.92 13.37 -17.45
CA TYR A 302 10.57 12.70 -16.33
C TYR A 302 10.63 13.61 -15.10
N THR A 303 10.45 13.05 -13.90
CA THR A 303 10.59 13.78 -12.63
C THR A 303 11.95 14.48 -12.47
N LYS A 304 13.03 13.88 -12.97
CA LYS A 304 14.38 14.50 -12.94
C LYS A 304 14.57 15.66 -13.92
N ALA A 305 13.55 15.97 -14.70
CA ALA A 305 13.57 17.04 -15.68
C ALA A 305 12.58 18.15 -15.31
N ILE A 306 12.11 18.19 -14.07
CA ILE A 306 11.34 19.33 -13.59
C ILE A 306 12.30 20.53 -13.56
N PRO A 307 12.03 21.61 -14.31
CA PRO A 307 12.86 22.81 -14.30
C PRO A 307 12.61 23.62 -13.02
N GLY A 308 13.66 24.18 -12.43
CA GLY A 308 13.56 25.06 -11.26
C GLY A 308 13.22 26.51 -11.59
N ASP A 309 13.23 26.88 -12.86
CA ASP A 309 13.11 28.24 -13.41
C ASP A 309 11.85 28.42 -14.27
N TYR A 310 10.79 27.65 -14.01
CA TYR A 310 9.53 27.73 -14.73
C TYR A 310 8.33 27.78 -13.78
N ASP A 311 7.65 28.92 -13.77
CA ASP A 311 6.55 29.20 -12.82
C ASP A 311 5.18 28.70 -13.30
N GLY A 312 5.09 28.24 -14.55
CA GLY A 312 3.85 27.75 -15.14
C GLY A 312 3.49 26.32 -14.71
N VAL A 313 2.35 25.84 -15.19
CA VAL A 313 1.91 24.46 -14.93
C VAL A 313 2.75 23.46 -15.73
N MET A 314 3.14 22.38 -15.08
CA MET A 314 3.95 21.30 -15.65
C MET A 314 3.17 19.99 -15.59
N GLY A 315 3.03 19.33 -16.73
CA GLY A 315 2.54 17.97 -16.81
C GLY A 315 3.68 16.97 -16.58
N VAL A 316 3.67 16.29 -15.43
CA VAL A 316 4.68 15.32 -14.99
C VAL A 316 4.13 13.88 -14.99
N PRO A 317 4.97 12.83 -15.08
CA PRO A 317 4.52 11.46 -14.92
C PRO A 317 3.99 11.18 -13.50
N ILE A 318 3.04 10.24 -13.37
CA ILE A 318 2.47 9.81 -12.07
C ILE A 318 3.56 9.36 -11.08
N SER A 319 4.66 8.78 -11.57
CA SER A 319 5.80 8.38 -10.74
C SER A 319 6.52 9.55 -10.05
N PHE A 320 6.16 10.80 -10.36
CA PHE A 320 6.51 11.97 -9.56
C PHE A 320 6.09 11.81 -8.09
N LEU A 321 4.96 11.16 -7.82
CA LEU A 321 4.45 10.97 -6.45
C LEU A 321 5.41 10.18 -5.55
N ASP A 322 6.30 9.35 -6.10
CA ASP A 322 7.36 8.66 -5.34
C ASP A 322 8.41 9.64 -4.75
N LYS A 323 8.39 10.90 -5.15
CA LYS A 323 9.33 11.96 -4.74
C LYS A 323 8.64 13.30 -4.51
N TYR A 324 7.33 13.28 -4.36
CA TYR A 324 6.56 14.49 -4.17
C TYR A 324 6.85 15.07 -2.78
N ASN A 325 7.38 16.29 -2.77
CA ASN A 325 7.53 17.11 -1.58
C ASN A 325 6.46 18.22 -1.61
N PRO A 326 5.50 18.23 -0.66
CA PRO A 326 4.44 19.25 -0.60
C PRO A 326 4.92 20.63 -0.17
N GLU A 327 6.18 20.79 0.24
CA GLU A 327 6.82 22.08 0.50
C GLU A 327 7.45 22.68 -0.76
N GLN A 328 7.71 21.85 -1.78
CA GLN A 328 8.35 22.27 -3.02
C GLN A 328 7.37 22.43 -4.17
N PHE A 329 6.29 21.64 -4.19
CA PHE A 329 5.33 21.64 -5.30
C PHE A 329 3.89 21.63 -4.81
N ASP A 330 3.01 22.23 -5.59
CA ASP A 330 1.56 22.07 -5.49
C ASP A 330 1.04 21.14 -6.59
N ILE A 331 0.15 20.21 -6.22
CA ILE A 331 -0.59 19.39 -7.19
C ILE A 331 -1.85 20.16 -7.60
N VAL A 332 -1.83 20.68 -8.84
CA VAL A 332 -2.97 21.34 -9.48
C VAL A 332 -4.05 20.32 -9.81
N GLY A 333 -3.68 19.16 -10.34
CA GLY A 333 -4.59 18.04 -10.56
C GLY A 333 -4.06 17.02 -11.56
N SER A 334 -4.92 16.47 -12.41
CA SER A 334 -4.57 15.44 -13.40
C SER A 334 -5.40 15.58 -14.68
N ASP A 335 -5.05 14.84 -15.73
CA ASP A 335 -5.86 14.76 -16.97
C ASP A 335 -7.34 14.43 -16.69
N TYR A 336 -7.61 13.62 -15.67
CA TYR A 336 -8.99 13.28 -15.29
C TYR A 336 -9.75 14.52 -14.78
N TYR A 337 -9.10 15.38 -14.00
CA TYR A 337 -9.74 16.60 -13.49
C TYR A 337 -10.07 17.57 -14.63
N VAL A 338 -9.18 17.70 -15.61
CA VAL A 338 -9.45 18.54 -16.80
C VAL A 338 -10.63 17.97 -17.59
N LYS A 339 -10.67 16.64 -17.80
CA LYS A 339 -11.78 15.95 -18.47
C LYS A 339 -13.14 16.17 -17.80
N GLU A 340 -13.17 16.13 -16.47
CA GLU A 340 -14.40 16.33 -15.69
C GLU A 340 -14.76 17.82 -15.53
N GLY A 341 -14.02 18.74 -16.17
CA GLY A 341 -14.29 20.18 -16.10
C GLY A 341 -13.91 20.83 -14.77
N LEU A 342 -13.07 20.18 -13.96
CA LEU A 342 -12.63 20.67 -12.65
C LEU A 342 -11.42 21.63 -12.74
N LEU A 343 -10.79 21.72 -13.91
CA LEU A 343 -9.66 22.61 -14.20
C LEU A 343 -9.88 23.36 -15.52
N PRO A 344 -10.97 24.14 -15.67
CA PRO A 344 -11.28 24.84 -16.91
C PRO A 344 -10.20 25.85 -17.31
N GLU A 345 -9.48 26.42 -16.34
CA GLU A 345 -8.38 27.36 -16.53
C GLU A 345 -7.18 26.74 -17.25
N LEU A 346 -7.01 25.43 -17.18
CA LEU A 346 -5.96 24.74 -17.94
C LEU A 346 -6.34 24.52 -19.39
N VAL A 347 -7.62 24.57 -19.78
CA VAL A 347 -8.04 24.18 -21.12
C VAL A 347 -7.72 25.30 -22.11
N ASN A 348 -7.01 24.97 -23.19
CA ASN A 348 -6.83 25.90 -24.30
C ASN A 348 -8.19 26.14 -25.00
N PRO A 349 -8.75 27.38 -24.96
CA PRO A 349 -10.08 27.65 -25.52
C PRO A 349 -10.15 27.49 -27.04
N LYS A 350 -9.01 27.45 -27.74
CA LYS A 350 -8.94 27.22 -29.18
C LYS A 350 -8.95 25.73 -29.56
N TRP A 351 -8.76 24.82 -28.60
CA TRP A 351 -8.75 23.40 -28.86
C TRP A 351 -10.17 22.88 -29.14
N LYS A 352 -10.32 22.14 -30.24
CA LYS A 352 -11.60 21.52 -30.65
C LYS A 352 -11.58 20.00 -30.61
N GLY A 353 -10.48 19.41 -30.11
CA GLY A 353 -10.29 17.97 -30.03
C GLY A 353 -10.79 17.37 -28.72
N LYS A 354 -10.35 16.15 -28.41
CA LYS A 354 -10.71 15.45 -27.17
C LYS A 354 -9.99 16.07 -25.96
N ILE A 355 -10.66 16.05 -24.80
CA ILE A 355 -10.09 16.38 -23.49
C ILE A 355 -10.02 15.07 -22.68
N ASP A 356 -9.34 14.06 -23.20
CA ASP A 356 -9.12 12.80 -22.48
C ASP A 356 -7.69 12.66 -21.97
N ARG A 357 -6.72 13.30 -22.62
CA ARG A 357 -5.30 13.40 -22.23
C ARG A 357 -4.68 14.67 -22.82
N GLY A 358 -3.45 14.98 -22.44
CA GLY A 358 -2.64 16.00 -23.12
C GLY A 358 -2.31 15.61 -24.56
N TYR A 359 -2.29 16.59 -25.46
CA TYR A 359 -1.90 16.43 -26.85
C TYR A 359 -0.69 17.32 -27.16
N ILE A 360 0.24 16.82 -27.95
CA ILE A 360 1.38 17.59 -28.49
C ILE A 360 1.49 17.25 -29.97
N ASP A 361 1.50 18.26 -30.83
CA ASP A 361 1.56 18.08 -32.29
C ASP A 361 0.44 17.14 -32.79
N GLY A 362 -0.76 17.24 -32.19
CA GLY A 362 -1.93 16.41 -32.46
C GLY A 362 -1.85 14.97 -31.93
N LYS A 363 -0.75 14.60 -31.26
CA LYS A 363 -0.54 13.24 -30.72
C LYS A 363 -0.89 13.17 -29.25
N ARG A 364 -1.68 12.15 -28.90
CA ARG A 364 -2.08 11.87 -27.53
C ARG A 364 -0.89 11.44 -26.67
N MET A 365 -0.71 12.08 -25.53
CA MET A 365 0.32 11.77 -24.53
C MET A 365 -0.17 10.76 -23.49
N TYR A 366 0.77 10.19 -22.73
CA TYR A 366 0.45 9.38 -21.55
C TYR A 366 -0.22 10.23 -20.46
N THR A 367 -0.82 9.57 -19.47
CA THR A 367 -1.42 10.26 -18.32
C THR A 367 -0.37 11.10 -17.57
N ARG A 368 -0.74 12.33 -17.24
CA ARG A 368 0.06 13.32 -16.53
C ARG A 368 -0.66 13.83 -15.28
N LEU A 369 0.15 14.18 -14.29
CA LEU A 369 -0.25 15.02 -13.18
C LEU A 369 0.17 16.45 -13.50
N PHE A 370 -0.66 17.42 -13.14
CA PHE A 370 -0.34 18.84 -13.31
C PHE A 370 0.14 19.39 -11.98
N ILE A 371 1.36 19.94 -11.98
CA ILE A 371 1.99 20.51 -10.80
C ILE A 371 2.47 21.94 -11.09
N LYS A 372 2.71 22.70 -10.02
CA LYS A 372 3.46 23.96 -10.02
C LYS A 372 4.50 23.93 -8.90
N HIS A 373 5.50 24.80 -8.98
CA HIS A 373 6.30 25.11 -7.79
C HIS A 373 5.39 25.73 -6.73
N LYS A 374 5.70 25.45 -5.47
CA LYS A 374 5.03 26.09 -4.36
C LYS A 374 5.53 27.52 -4.23
N GLU A 375 4.61 28.46 -4.11
CA GLU A 375 4.88 29.90 -3.93
C GLU A 375 5.43 30.24 -2.54
#